data_AF-A0A382KLF4-F1
#
_entry.id   AF-A0A382KLF4-F1
#
_cell.length_a   1.000
_cell.length_b   1.000
_cell.length_c   1.000
_cell.angle_alpha   90.00
_cell.angle_beta   90.00
_cell.angle_gamma   90.00
#
_symmetry.space_group_name_H-M   'P 1'
#
loop_
_entity.id
_entity.type
_entity.pdbx_description
1 polymer ?
#
loop_
_entity_poly.entity_id
_entity_poly.type
_entity_poly.pdbx_seq_one_letter_code
_entity_poly.pdbx_strand_id
1 'polypeptide(L)'
;VPEPIHFRSVRELAEGLKKREFSSLELTELYLQRAQELDAPPFDLPNEPREDHDGKLATMITIATEHALESARIADKELASGNRRSLLHGIPYGVKDILDTTGIRTTWGSRIFKDRIPDRNATPIDKLEQAGAILMAKMSMGEFAGGNTSTALNPWKLDRTSFGSSSGTVSAAVAGLIGFGIGTETGGSIVYPASAVGASGLRPTFGRVSRFGCMALSWSLDKIGPVGRSAEDCGYVL
;
A
#
# COMPACT_ATOMS: atom_id res chain seq x y z
N VAL A 1 14.20 -23.81 1.42
CA VAL A 1 12.72 -23.78 1.37
C VAL A 1 12.34 -22.74 0.33
N PRO A 2 11.45 -23.02 -0.63
CA PRO A 2 11.02 -22.00 -1.59
C PRO A 2 10.40 -20.81 -0.85
N GLU A 3 10.66 -19.60 -1.36
CA GLU A 3 10.16 -18.37 -0.74
C GLU A 3 8.61 -18.35 -0.78
N PRO A 4 7.93 -18.02 0.33
CA PRO A 4 6.49 -17.90 0.37
C PRO A 4 5.95 -16.91 -0.68
N ILE A 5 4.79 -17.21 -1.29
CA ILE A 5 4.19 -16.40 -2.37
C ILE A 5 4.10 -14.91 -2.01
N HIS A 6 3.70 -14.59 -0.77
CA HIS A 6 3.51 -13.22 -0.32
C HIS A 6 4.80 -12.38 -0.26
N PHE A 7 5.98 -13.01 -0.31
CA PHE A 7 7.29 -12.35 -0.39
C PHE A 7 7.89 -12.26 -1.80
N ARG A 8 7.31 -12.96 -2.78
CA ARG A 8 7.75 -12.91 -4.20
C ARG A 8 7.74 -11.48 -4.74
N SER A 9 8.70 -11.13 -5.58
CA SER A 9 8.75 -9.84 -6.27
C SER A 9 7.50 -9.62 -7.14
N VAL A 10 7.25 -8.35 -7.51
CA VAL A 10 6.16 -7.98 -8.42
C VAL A 10 6.26 -8.73 -9.75
N ARG A 11 7.49 -8.92 -10.26
CA ARG A 11 7.76 -9.72 -11.47
C ARG A 11 7.38 -11.19 -11.30
N GLU A 12 7.74 -11.80 -10.17
CA GLU A 12 7.43 -13.21 -9.90
C GLU A 12 5.94 -13.44 -9.66
N LEU A 13 5.25 -12.50 -9.00
CA LEU A 13 3.79 -12.52 -8.88
C LEU A 13 3.12 -12.44 -10.26
N ALA A 14 3.58 -11.50 -11.08
CA ALA A 14 3.13 -11.30 -12.45
C ALA A 14 3.32 -12.53 -13.36
N GLU A 15 4.43 -13.26 -13.20
CA GLU A 15 4.68 -14.50 -13.94
C GLU A 15 3.90 -15.69 -13.36
N GLY A 16 3.68 -15.75 -12.05
CA GLY A 16 2.82 -16.75 -11.40
C GLY A 16 1.38 -16.68 -11.89
N LEU A 17 0.80 -15.47 -11.95
CA LEU A 17 -0.54 -15.24 -12.52
C LEU A 17 -0.62 -15.67 -13.99
N LYS A 18 0.39 -15.31 -14.79
CA LYS A 18 0.46 -15.66 -16.21
C LYS A 18 0.54 -17.18 -16.43
N LYS A 19 1.31 -17.88 -15.60
CA LYS A 19 1.45 -19.34 -15.62
C LYS A 19 0.28 -20.06 -14.95
N ARG A 20 -0.65 -19.33 -14.33
CA ARG A 20 -1.77 -19.85 -13.54
C ARG A 20 -1.29 -20.76 -12.40
N GLU A 21 -0.15 -20.40 -11.78
CA GLU A 21 0.30 -21.02 -10.52
C GLU A 21 -0.67 -20.72 -9.37
N PHE A 22 -1.31 -19.56 -9.45
CA PHE A 22 -2.41 -19.09 -8.63
C PHE A 22 -3.21 -18.07 -9.45
N SER A 23 -4.46 -17.88 -9.08
CA SER A 23 -5.35 -16.81 -9.57
C SER A 23 -5.11 -15.50 -8.82
N SER A 24 -5.61 -14.41 -9.40
CA SER A 24 -5.63 -13.11 -8.74
C SER A 24 -6.51 -13.14 -7.49
N LEU A 25 -7.63 -13.87 -7.53
CA LEU A 25 -8.47 -14.07 -6.36
C LEU A 25 -7.73 -14.78 -5.23
N GLU A 26 -7.07 -15.91 -5.50
CA GLU A 26 -6.29 -16.66 -4.49
C GLU A 26 -5.15 -15.79 -3.93
N LEU A 27 -4.47 -15.00 -4.77
CA LEU A 27 -3.43 -14.08 -4.30
C LEU A 27 -3.99 -12.98 -3.40
N THR A 28 -5.17 -12.44 -3.75
CA THR A 28 -5.85 -11.41 -2.98
C THR A 28 -6.33 -11.95 -1.64
N GLU A 29 -6.94 -13.14 -1.63
CA GLU A 29 -7.37 -13.84 -0.42
C GLU A 29 -6.18 -14.13 0.50
N LEU A 30 -5.03 -14.56 -0.05
CA LEU A 30 -3.81 -14.76 0.71
C LEU A 30 -3.37 -13.48 1.45
N TYR A 31 -3.29 -12.34 0.74
CA TYR A 31 -2.89 -11.08 1.37
C TYR A 31 -3.92 -10.58 2.39
N LEU A 32 -5.22 -10.71 2.10
CA LEU A 32 -6.29 -10.35 3.04
C LEU A 32 -6.25 -11.20 4.31
N GLN A 33 -6.02 -12.51 4.18
CA GLN A 33 -5.88 -13.41 5.34
C GLN A 33 -4.69 -12.99 6.20
N ARG A 34 -3.53 -12.72 5.58
CA ARG A 34 -2.35 -12.23 6.32
C ARG A 34 -2.60 -10.91 7.02
N ALA A 35 -3.30 -9.97 6.37
CA ALA A 35 -3.71 -8.72 6.99
C ALA A 35 -4.61 -8.97 8.20
N GLN A 36 -5.56 -9.90 8.12
CA GLN A 36 -6.40 -10.27 9.27
C GLN A 36 -5.59 -10.90 10.42
N GLU A 37 -4.59 -11.73 10.11
CA GLU A 37 -3.78 -12.43 11.11
C GLU A 37 -2.77 -11.51 11.80
N LEU A 38 -2.11 -10.63 11.05
CA LEU A 38 -0.96 -9.85 11.52
C LEU A 38 -1.30 -8.37 11.77
N ASP A 39 -2.45 -7.91 11.26
CA ASP A 39 -2.71 -6.47 11.11
C ASP A 39 -4.20 -6.07 11.12
N ALA A 40 -5.07 -6.85 11.80
CA ALA A 40 -6.50 -6.57 11.84
C ALA A 40 -6.84 -5.22 12.51
N PRO A 41 -7.56 -4.31 11.82
CA PRO A 41 -8.12 -3.09 12.43
C PRO A 41 -9.31 -3.44 13.36
N PRO A 42 -9.77 -2.52 14.24
CA PRO A 42 -9.42 -1.11 14.32
C PRO A 42 -8.20 -0.85 15.21
N PHE A 43 -7.16 -0.29 14.61
CA PHE A 43 -6.23 0.54 15.36
C PHE A 43 -6.95 1.87 15.57
N ASP A 44 -7.02 2.38 16.81
CA ASP A 44 -7.32 3.80 17.02
C ASP A 44 -6.36 4.53 16.11
N LEU A 45 -6.82 5.47 15.27
CA LEU A 45 -5.94 6.38 14.53
C LEU A 45 -5.11 7.11 15.60
N PRO A 46 -3.90 6.67 15.94
CA PRO A 46 -3.21 7.17 17.10
C PRO A 46 -2.25 8.26 16.62
N ASN A 47 -2.17 9.34 17.38
CA ASN A 47 -1.22 10.41 17.06
C ASN A 47 0.23 10.00 17.42
N GLU A 48 0.41 8.85 18.09
CA GLU A 48 1.69 8.33 18.60
C GLU A 48 1.74 6.78 18.55
N PRO A 49 2.92 6.15 18.67
CA PRO A 49 3.04 4.69 18.76
C PRO A 49 2.25 4.16 19.95
N ARG A 50 1.49 3.06 19.78
CA ARG A 50 0.88 2.36 20.91
C ARG A 50 1.98 1.71 21.75
N GLU A 51 1.87 1.80 23.07
CA GLU A 51 2.78 1.11 24.00
C GLU A 51 2.51 -0.40 24.05
N ASP A 52 1.28 -0.83 23.73
CA ASP A 52 0.85 -2.23 23.69
C ASP A 52 0.20 -2.56 22.34
N HIS A 53 0.74 -3.56 21.66
CA HIS A 53 0.47 -3.82 20.24
C HIS A 53 -0.06 -5.25 20.01
N ASP A 54 -0.11 -6.10 21.04
CA ASP A 54 -0.45 -7.53 20.92
C ASP A 54 0.28 -8.25 19.75
N GLY A 55 1.49 -7.79 19.42
CA GLY A 55 2.28 -8.28 18.29
C GLY A 55 1.77 -7.89 16.89
N LYS A 56 0.78 -7.01 16.78
CA LYS A 56 0.20 -6.51 15.50
C LYS A 56 1.02 -5.35 14.93
N LEU A 57 1.11 -5.29 13.60
CA LEU A 57 1.99 -4.34 12.91
C LEU A 57 1.42 -2.92 12.76
N ALA A 58 0.11 -2.74 12.90
CA ALA A 58 -0.61 -1.47 12.71
C ALA A 58 -0.35 -0.75 11.37
N THR A 59 -0.31 -1.51 10.26
CA THR A 59 0.02 -0.99 8.93
C THR A 59 -1.19 -0.49 8.13
N MET A 60 -2.42 -0.90 8.46
CA MET A 60 -3.62 -0.58 7.69
C MET A 60 -4.63 0.27 8.48
N ILE A 61 -5.24 1.25 7.82
CA ILE A 61 -6.37 2.06 8.34
C ILE A 61 -7.71 1.49 7.85
N THR A 62 -7.78 1.15 6.56
CA THR A 62 -8.99 0.62 5.92
C THR A 62 -8.60 -0.58 5.06
N ILE A 63 -9.24 -1.73 5.28
CA ILE A 63 -9.14 -2.88 4.37
C ILE A 63 -10.37 -2.85 3.46
N ALA A 64 -10.15 -2.80 2.14
CA ALA A 64 -11.19 -2.70 1.13
C ALA A 64 -11.59 -4.10 0.63
N THR A 65 -11.91 -5.03 1.54
CA THR A 65 -12.09 -6.47 1.26
C THR A 65 -13.02 -6.74 0.08
N GLU A 66 -14.23 -6.17 0.08
CA GLU A 66 -15.22 -6.42 -0.97
C GLU A 66 -14.74 -5.90 -2.33
N HIS A 67 -14.21 -4.68 -2.37
CA HIS A 67 -13.64 -4.09 -3.58
C HIS A 67 -12.46 -4.91 -4.11
N ALA A 68 -11.56 -5.38 -3.22
CA ALA A 68 -10.39 -6.16 -3.58
C ALA A 68 -10.78 -7.51 -4.20
N LEU A 69 -11.70 -8.24 -3.55
CA LEU A 69 -12.17 -9.53 -4.05
C LEU A 69 -12.91 -9.40 -5.38
N GLU A 70 -13.73 -8.36 -5.55
CA GLU A 70 -14.44 -8.15 -6.81
C GLU A 70 -13.47 -7.77 -7.94
N SER A 71 -12.53 -6.87 -7.67
CA SER A 71 -11.49 -6.49 -8.62
C SER A 71 -10.62 -7.69 -9.03
N ALA A 72 -10.32 -8.59 -8.09
CA ALA A 72 -9.60 -9.82 -8.35
C ALA A 72 -10.35 -10.78 -9.29
N ARG A 73 -11.67 -10.96 -9.07
CA ARG A 73 -12.51 -11.77 -9.97
C ARG A 73 -12.59 -11.18 -11.37
N ILE A 74 -12.62 -9.86 -11.49
CA ILE A 74 -12.57 -9.18 -12.79
C ILE A 74 -11.21 -9.43 -13.45
N ALA A 75 -10.11 -9.25 -12.72
CA ALA A 75 -8.75 -9.50 -13.24
C ALA A 75 -8.59 -10.96 -13.72
N ASP A 76 -9.11 -11.93 -12.98
CA ASP A 76 -9.06 -13.35 -13.38
C ASP A 76 -9.83 -13.62 -14.68
N LYS A 77 -11.03 -13.05 -14.85
CA LYS A 77 -11.79 -13.16 -16.11
C LYS A 77 -11.01 -12.57 -17.28
N GLU A 78 -10.39 -11.42 -17.08
CA GLU A 78 -9.61 -10.75 -18.13
C GLU A 78 -8.35 -11.54 -18.49
N LEU A 79 -7.59 -12.00 -17.49
CA LEU A 79 -6.42 -12.87 -17.68
C LEU A 79 -6.79 -14.18 -18.38
N ALA A 80 -7.92 -14.81 -18.02
CA ALA A 80 -8.41 -16.01 -18.67
C ALA A 80 -8.75 -15.79 -20.15
N SER A 81 -9.25 -14.59 -20.49
CA SER A 81 -9.56 -14.17 -21.87
C SER A 81 -8.35 -13.63 -22.65
N GLY A 82 -7.15 -13.59 -22.05
CA GLY A 82 -5.94 -13.05 -22.68
C GLY A 82 -5.81 -11.52 -22.66
N ASN A 83 -6.74 -10.82 -22.01
CA ASN A 83 -6.79 -9.36 -21.92
C ASN A 83 -5.90 -8.82 -20.78
N ARG A 84 -4.61 -9.14 -20.81
CA ARG A 84 -3.68 -8.64 -19.79
C ARG A 84 -3.39 -7.15 -19.99
N ARG A 85 -3.86 -6.30 -19.07
CA ARG A 85 -3.65 -4.83 -19.07
C ARG A 85 -2.20 -4.40 -18.84
N SER A 86 -1.50 -5.01 -17.88
CA SER A 86 -0.13 -4.64 -17.53
C SER A 86 0.61 -5.76 -16.78
N LEU A 87 1.86 -5.50 -16.39
CA LEU A 87 2.60 -6.37 -15.48
C LEU A 87 1.92 -6.46 -14.10
N LEU A 88 1.31 -5.37 -13.62
CA LEU A 88 0.63 -5.27 -12.32
C LEU A 88 -0.78 -5.89 -12.31
N HIS A 89 -1.27 -6.35 -13.45
CA HIS A 89 -2.63 -6.86 -13.58
C HIS A 89 -2.85 -8.07 -12.66
N GLY A 90 -3.77 -7.93 -11.71
CA GLY A 90 -4.15 -8.94 -10.74
C GLY A 90 -3.31 -8.93 -9.46
N ILE A 91 -2.40 -7.96 -9.28
CA ILE A 91 -1.53 -7.86 -8.10
C ILE A 91 -2.17 -6.92 -7.04
N PRO A 92 -2.38 -7.41 -5.80
CA PRO A 92 -2.87 -6.58 -4.69
C PRO A 92 -1.85 -5.56 -4.20
N TYR A 93 -2.29 -4.33 -3.96
CA TYR A 93 -1.46 -3.24 -3.46
C TYR A 93 -2.13 -2.44 -2.35
N GLY A 94 -1.28 -1.82 -1.52
CA GLY A 94 -1.68 -0.85 -0.50
C GLY A 94 -1.33 0.57 -0.92
N VAL A 95 -2.17 1.55 -0.56
CA VAL A 95 -1.88 2.97 -0.81
C VAL A 95 -2.00 3.77 0.47
N LYS A 96 -1.05 4.65 0.72
CA LYS A 96 -1.08 5.57 1.86
C LYS A 96 -2.44 6.29 1.92
N ASP A 97 -3.00 6.41 3.12
CA ASP A 97 -4.35 6.96 3.38
C ASP A 97 -4.51 8.47 3.09
N ILE A 98 -3.60 9.04 2.32
CA ILE A 98 -3.60 10.42 1.85
C ILE A 98 -4.13 10.58 0.42
N LEU A 99 -4.19 9.48 -0.36
CA LEU A 99 -4.71 9.47 -1.71
C LEU A 99 -6.20 9.16 -1.70
N ASP A 100 -7.00 10.02 -2.30
CA ASP A 100 -8.45 9.84 -2.43
C ASP A 100 -8.79 8.64 -3.31
N THR A 101 -9.80 7.90 -2.88
CA THR A 101 -10.33 6.69 -3.53
C THR A 101 -11.84 6.73 -3.43
N THR A 102 -12.52 6.74 -4.57
CA THR A 102 -13.98 6.83 -4.66
C THR A 102 -14.61 5.68 -3.88
N GLY A 103 -15.50 5.99 -2.94
CA GLY A 103 -16.23 4.96 -2.18
C GLY A 103 -15.40 4.19 -1.14
N ILE A 104 -14.10 4.46 -1.01
CA ILE A 104 -13.23 3.82 -0.01
C ILE A 104 -12.75 4.87 0.99
N ARG A 105 -13.04 4.61 2.28
CA ARG A 105 -12.75 5.49 3.41
C ARG A 105 -11.28 5.94 3.43
N THR A 106 -11.06 7.26 3.43
CA THR A 106 -9.75 7.93 3.34
C THR A 106 -9.67 9.05 4.37
N THR A 107 -8.93 8.85 5.45
CA THR A 107 -8.98 9.71 6.65
C THR A 107 -7.81 10.67 6.76
N TRP A 108 -6.85 10.61 5.84
CA TRP A 108 -5.59 11.36 5.92
C TRP A 108 -4.82 11.08 7.22
N GLY A 109 -5.03 9.90 7.80
CA GLY A 109 -4.49 9.53 9.10
C GLY A 109 -5.04 10.33 10.28
N SER A 110 -6.12 11.11 10.10
CA SER A 110 -6.64 12.02 11.13
C SER A 110 -8.00 11.58 11.66
N ARG A 111 -8.20 11.72 12.98
CA ARG A 111 -9.50 11.51 13.63
C ARG A 111 -10.56 12.51 13.16
N ILE A 112 -10.15 13.69 12.70
CA ILE A 112 -11.06 14.73 12.17
C ILE A 112 -11.80 14.20 10.93
N PHE A 113 -11.14 13.37 10.14
CA PHE A 113 -11.68 12.79 8.90
C PHE A 113 -11.91 11.29 9.00
N LYS A 114 -12.13 10.76 10.22
CA LYS A 114 -12.26 9.31 10.46
C LYS A 114 -13.33 8.62 9.60
N ASP A 115 -14.41 9.35 9.28
CA ASP A 115 -15.56 8.88 8.50
C ASP A 115 -15.57 9.41 7.05
N ARG A 116 -14.49 10.04 6.61
CA ARG A 116 -14.41 10.66 5.28
C ARG A 116 -14.33 9.59 4.19
N ILE A 117 -15.26 9.65 3.24
CA ILE A 117 -15.29 8.82 2.03
C ILE A 117 -15.26 9.76 0.81
N PRO A 118 -14.16 9.78 0.04
CA PRO A 118 -14.08 10.58 -1.19
C PRO A 118 -15.09 10.17 -2.26
N ASP A 119 -15.49 11.14 -3.07
CA ASP A 119 -16.34 10.99 -4.26
C ASP A 119 -15.54 10.88 -5.56
N ARG A 120 -14.21 10.87 -5.47
CA ARG A 120 -13.30 10.77 -6.61
C ARG A 120 -12.03 10.00 -6.27
N ASN A 121 -11.37 9.50 -7.31
CA ASN A 121 -10.05 8.93 -7.24
C ASN A 121 -8.96 10.00 -7.38
N ALA A 122 -7.82 9.74 -6.76
CA ALA A 122 -6.57 10.38 -7.12
C ALA A 122 -6.04 9.81 -8.44
N THR A 123 -5.33 10.62 -9.23
CA THR A 123 -4.79 10.16 -10.53
C THR A 123 -3.94 8.88 -10.43
N PRO A 124 -3.09 8.66 -9.41
CA PRO A 124 -2.37 7.40 -9.27
C PRO A 124 -3.29 6.19 -9.07
N ILE A 125 -4.43 6.36 -8.41
CA ILE A 125 -5.43 5.29 -8.23
C ILE A 125 -6.03 4.90 -9.58
N ASP A 126 -6.49 5.88 -10.36
CA ASP A 126 -7.05 5.63 -11.71
C ASP A 126 -6.03 4.91 -12.61
N LYS A 127 -4.76 5.31 -12.54
CA LYS A 127 -3.69 4.69 -13.33
C LYS A 127 -3.44 3.24 -12.92
N LEU A 128 -3.45 2.94 -11.62
CA LEU A 128 -3.24 1.59 -11.12
C LEU A 128 -4.45 0.69 -11.42
N GLU A 129 -5.67 1.21 -11.34
CA GLU A 129 -6.89 0.51 -11.74
C GLU A 129 -6.89 0.21 -13.26
N GLN A 130 -6.50 1.18 -14.08
CA GLN A 130 -6.30 0.97 -15.53
C GLN A 130 -5.20 -0.06 -15.82
N ALA A 131 -4.17 -0.15 -14.99
CA ALA A 131 -3.14 -1.17 -15.08
C ALA A 131 -3.63 -2.57 -14.61
N GLY A 132 -4.81 -2.64 -13.99
CA GLY A 132 -5.40 -3.87 -13.44
C GLY A 132 -4.86 -4.25 -12.06
N ALA A 133 -4.16 -3.35 -11.37
CA ALA A 133 -3.73 -3.59 -9.99
C ALA A 133 -4.92 -3.50 -9.03
N ILE A 134 -4.87 -4.28 -7.94
CA ILE A 134 -6.01 -4.44 -7.02
C ILE A 134 -5.77 -3.64 -5.76
N LEU A 135 -6.53 -2.57 -5.55
CA LEU A 135 -6.46 -1.81 -4.31
C LEU A 135 -7.06 -2.64 -3.17
N MET A 136 -6.23 -3.10 -2.24
CA MET A 136 -6.72 -3.90 -1.10
C MET A 136 -6.80 -3.12 0.20
N ALA A 137 -5.98 -2.08 0.38
CA ALA A 137 -5.91 -1.38 1.66
C ALA A 137 -5.46 0.08 1.55
N LYS A 138 -5.95 0.88 2.51
CA LYS A 138 -5.46 2.21 2.85
C LYS A 138 -4.49 2.10 4.00
N MET A 139 -3.26 2.52 3.79
CA MET A 139 -2.14 2.28 4.69
C MET A 139 -2.00 3.39 5.72
N SER A 140 -1.60 3.02 6.94
CA SER A 140 -1.37 3.92 8.05
C SER A 140 -0.25 4.91 7.77
N MET A 141 -0.38 6.07 8.39
CA MET A 141 0.49 7.22 8.19
C MET A 141 0.47 8.14 9.40
N GLY A 142 1.50 8.97 9.55
CA GLY A 142 1.46 10.13 10.45
C GLY A 142 0.33 11.08 10.05
N GLU A 143 -0.40 11.62 11.03
CA GLU A 143 -1.55 12.50 10.82
C GLU A 143 -1.21 13.65 9.86
N PHE A 144 -2.03 13.81 8.80
CA PHE A 144 -1.81 14.78 7.72
C PHE A 144 -0.43 14.70 7.03
N ALA A 145 0.22 13.54 7.09
CA ALA A 145 1.61 13.34 6.67
C ALA A 145 2.63 14.21 7.41
N GLY A 146 2.22 14.88 8.50
CA GLY A 146 3.04 15.79 9.29
C GLY A 146 4.00 15.05 10.22
N GLY A 147 5.24 15.53 10.27
CA GLY A 147 6.28 14.98 11.14
C GLY A 147 6.80 13.60 10.72
N ASN A 148 7.58 13.00 11.62
CA ASN A 148 8.19 11.69 11.44
C ASN A 148 7.55 10.64 12.39
N THR A 149 6.23 10.72 12.56
CA THR A 149 5.46 9.83 13.41
C THR A 149 4.99 8.59 12.66
N SER A 150 4.97 7.46 13.35
CA SER A 150 4.49 6.20 12.82
C SER A 150 3.63 5.50 13.85
N THR A 151 2.52 4.97 13.37
CA THR A 151 1.66 4.05 14.10
C THR A 151 2.04 2.61 13.79
N ALA A 152 2.74 2.38 12.67
CA ALA A 152 3.17 1.06 12.23
C ALA A 152 4.50 0.67 12.87
N LEU A 153 4.61 -0.60 13.22
CA LEU A 153 5.82 -1.18 13.77
C LEU A 153 6.79 -1.58 12.67
N ASN A 154 8.06 -1.71 13.06
CA ASN A 154 9.07 -2.33 12.24
C ASN A 154 8.88 -3.86 12.26
N PRO A 155 8.63 -4.52 11.11
CA PRO A 155 8.39 -5.96 11.07
C PRO A 155 9.59 -6.82 11.49
N TRP A 156 10.80 -6.25 11.51
CA TRP A 156 12.01 -6.91 12.01
C TRP A 156 12.18 -6.80 13.53
N LYS A 157 11.55 -5.79 14.14
CA LYS A 157 11.68 -5.52 15.57
C LYS A 157 10.44 -4.79 16.07
N LEU A 158 9.50 -5.54 16.66
CA LEU A 158 8.19 -5.02 17.05
C LEU A 158 8.24 -3.95 18.16
N ASP A 159 9.38 -3.76 18.83
CA ASP A 159 9.63 -2.67 19.80
C ASP A 159 10.27 -1.43 19.18
N ARG A 160 10.18 -1.26 17.85
CA ARG A 160 10.75 -0.13 17.10
C ARG A 160 9.74 0.45 16.12
N THR A 161 9.80 1.78 15.98
CA THR A 161 9.07 2.53 14.97
C THR A 161 9.59 2.22 13.56
N SER A 162 8.70 2.21 12.58
CA SER A 162 9.07 2.22 11.16
C SER A 162 9.43 3.61 10.63
N PHE A 163 9.37 4.66 11.46
CA PHE A 163 9.37 6.07 11.04
C PHE A 163 8.24 6.43 10.07
N GLY A 164 8.07 7.71 9.79
CA GLY A 164 6.92 8.26 9.11
C GLY A 164 7.26 9.13 7.90
N SER A 165 6.25 9.60 7.17
CA SER A 165 4.83 9.37 7.40
C SER A 165 4.22 8.26 6.52
N SER A 166 4.95 7.59 5.62
CA SER A 166 4.42 6.43 4.84
C SER A 166 4.68 5.09 5.55
N SER A 167 4.53 5.08 6.87
CA SER A 167 4.90 3.99 7.76
C SER A 167 4.22 2.66 7.40
N GLY A 168 2.89 2.67 7.29
CA GLY A 168 2.11 1.47 7.00
C GLY A 168 2.49 0.88 5.65
N THR A 169 2.65 1.72 4.63
CA THR A 169 3.01 1.28 3.28
C THR A 169 4.34 0.52 3.25
N VAL A 170 5.38 1.02 3.92
CA VAL A 170 6.71 0.35 3.91
C VAL A 170 6.71 -0.90 4.77
N SER A 171 6.10 -0.87 5.95
CA SER A 171 6.07 -2.01 6.86
C SER A 171 5.27 -3.15 6.25
N ALA A 172 4.12 -2.86 5.62
CA ALA A 172 3.29 -3.87 4.96
C ALA A 172 3.98 -4.53 3.77
N ALA A 173 4.70 -3.76 2.95
CA ALA A 173 5.43 -4.31 1.80
C ALA A 173 6.51 -5.30 2.26
N VAL A 174 7.27 -4.94 3.31
CA VAL A 174 8.31 -5.80 3.88
C VAL A 174 7.73 -7.00 4.62
N ALA A 175 6.61 -6.83 5.35
CA ALA A 175 5.93 -7.90 6.06
C ALA A 175 5.15 -8.87 5.14
N GLY A 176 5.13 -8.62 3.83
CA GLY A 176 4.37 -9.42 2.87
C GLY A 176 2.86 -9.35 3.12
N LEU A 177 2.35 -8.17 3.48
CA LEU A 177 0.91 -7.91 3.63
C LEU A 177 0.29 -7.30 2.36
N ILE A 178 1.13 -6.80 1.46
CA ILE A 178 0.77 -6.26 0.14
C ILE A 178 1.83 -6.71 -0.88
N GLY A 179 1.47 -6.75 -2.17
CA GLY A 179 2.42 -7.05 -3.26
C GLY A 179 3.37 -5.88 -3.53
N PHE A 180 2.83 -4.66 -3.51
CA PHE A 180 3.59 -3.42 -3.52
C PHE A 180 2.77 -2.30 -2.87
N GLY A 181 3.39 -1.15 -2.66
CA GLY A 181 2.77 -0.01 -2.01
C GLY A 181 2.95 1.31 -2.75
N ILE A 182 2.07 2.26 -2.49
CA ILE A 182 2.21 3.66 -2.91
C ILE A 182 2.30 4.55 -1.66
N GLY A 183 3.39 5.30 -1.56
CA GLY A 183 3.66 6.26 -0.50
C GLY A 183 3.65 7.69 -1.00
N THR A 184 3.79 8.64 -0.06
CA THR A 184 4.00 10.06 -0.39
C THR A 184 5.14 10.63 0.41
N GLU A 185 5.85 11.58 -0.19
CA GLU A 185 7.00 12.23 0.39
C GLU A 185 7.00 13.73 0.18
N THR A 186 7.15 14.45 1.30
CA THR A 186 7.40 15.89 1.32
C THR A 186 8.88 16.18 1.62
N GLY A 187 9.42 15.54 2.66
CA GLY A 187 10.81 15.75 3.12
C GLY A 187 11.52 14.49 3.62
N GLY A 188 11.14 13.32 3.10
CA GLY A 188 11.73 12.02 3.46
C GLY A 188 10.71 10.92 3.80
N SER A 189 9.41 11.20 3.71
CA SER A 189 8.34 10.30 4.17
C SER A 189 8.15 9.02 3.35
N ILE A 190 8.90 8.78 2.27
CA ILE A 190 9.07 7.48 1.61
C ILE A 190 10.43 6.89 1.99
N VAL A 191 11.51 7.65 1.82
CA VAL A 191 12.88 7.11 1.93
C VAL A 191 13.31 6.82 3.38
N TYR A 192 12.94 7.65 4.36
CA TYR A 192 13.25 7.41 5.77
C TYR A 192 12.58 6.15 6.29
N PRO A 193 11.25 5.97 6.15
CA PRO A 193 10.63 4.76 6.65
C PRO A 193 11.08 3.52 5.86
N ALA A 194 11.35 3.65 4.55
CA ALA A 194 11.92 2.54 3.77
C ALA A 194 13.29 2.10 4.30
N SER A 195 14.18 3.05 4.62
CA SER A 195 15.49 2.76 5.21
C SER A 195 15.38 2.08 6.58
N ALA A 196 14.31 2.33 7.34
CA ALA A 196 14.12 1.78 8.67
C ALA A 196 13.74 0.30 8.66
N VAL A 197 12.94 -0.10 7.67
CA VAL A 197 12.40 -1.47 7.55
C VAL A 197 13.08 -2.30 6.45
N GLY A 198 14.05 -1.73 5.74
CA GLY A 198 14.75 -2.42 4.64
C GLY A 198 13.89 -2.56 3.37
N ALA A 199 12.96 -1.63 3.13
CA ALA A 199 12.19 -1.58 1.88
C ALA A 199 12.96 -0.83 0.79
N SER A 200 12.56 -1.05 -0.47
CA SER A 200 12.88 -0.13 -1.56
C SER A 200 11.78 0.91 -1.66
N GLY A 201 12.11 2.19 -1.49
CA GLY A 201 11.17 3.30 -1.63
C GLY A 201 11.73 4.33 -2.62
N LEU A 202 11.00 4.59 -3.71
CA LEU A 202 11.45 5.51 -4.74
C LEU A 202 10.74 6.85 -4.62
N ARG A 203 11.50 7.91 -4.37
CA ARG A 203 11.05 9.29 -4.46
C ARG A 203 11.30 9.83 -5.88
N PRO A 204 10.28 9.92 -6.76
CA PRO A 204 10.51 10.35 -8.12
C PRO A 204 10.80 11.85 -8.22
N THR A 205 11.25 12.30 -9.40
CA THR A 205 11.38 13.72 -9.73
C THR A 205 10.07 14.46 -9.48
N PHE A 206 10.12 15.66 -8.91
CA PHE A 206 8.93 16.48 -8.71
C PHE A 206 8.16 16.68 -10.03
N GLY A 207 6.85 16.45 -10.01
CA GLY A 207 5.99 16.51 -11.20
C GLY A 207 5.95 15.24 -12.06
N ARG A 208 6.77 14.21 -11.78
CA ARG A 208 6.72 12.93 -12.52
C ARG A 208 5.37 12.21 -12.34
N VAL A 209 4.85 12.20 -11.12
CA VAL A 209 3.56 11.59 -10.77
C VAL A 209 2.58 12.70 -10.43
N SER A 210 1.38 12.64 -11.01
CA SER A 210 0.30 13.59 -10.71
C SER A 210 -0.07 13.53 -9.23
N ARG A 211 -0.35 14.69 -8.63
CA ARG A 211 -0.76 14.82 -7.22
C ARG A 211 -2.25 15.11 -7.06
N PHE A 212 -3.00 15.13 -8.15
CA PHE A 212 -4.44 15.34 -8.09
C PHE A 212 -5.11 14.25 -7.26
N GLY A 213 -5.97 14.66 -6.31
CA GLY A 213 -6.63 13.78 -5.35
C GLY A 213 -5.74 13.29 -4.20
N CYS A 214 -4.49 13.73 -4.09
CA CYS A 214 -3.69 13.59 -2.88
C CYS A 214 -3.90 14.83 -2.00
N MET A 215 -4.09 14.66 -0.69
CA MET A 215 -4.05 15.80 0.23
C MET A 215 -2.65 16.43 0.18
N ALA A 216 -2.62 17.75 0.04
CA ALA A 216 -1.40 18.53 -0.06
C ALA A 216 -0.90 18.89 1.34
N LEU A 217 0.30 18.41 1.70
CA LEU A 217 1.04 18.91 2.85
C LEU A 217 1.87 20.13 2.44
N SER A 218 2.57 20.04 1.29
CA SER A 218 3.34 21.13 0.72
C SER A 218 3.31 21.10 -0.81
N TRP A 219 2.70 22.13 -1.38
CA TRP A 219 2.48 22.26 -2.82
C TRP A 219 3.75 22.21 -3.67
N SER A 220 4.89 22.64 -3.14
CA SER A 220 6.18 22.68 -3.84
C SER A 220 7.09 21.48 -3.55
N LEU A 221 6.73 20.62 -2.60
CA LEU A 221 7.59 19.53 -2.14
C LEU A 221 6.96 18.14 -2.31
N ASP A 222 5.64 18.01 -2.27
CA ASP A 222 4.99 16.70 -2.25
C ASP A 222 5.27 15.90 -3.52
N LYS A 223 5.56 14.62 -3.34
CA LYS A 223 5.83 13.61 -4.38
C LYS A 223 5.10 12.34 -4.01
N ILE A 224 4.60 11.61 -5.01
CA ILE A 224 3.97 10.30 -4.84
C ILE A 224 4.89 9.29 -5.49
N GLY A 225 5.15 8.17 -4.82
CA GLY A 225 6.13 7.21 -5.30
C GLY A 225 5.87 5.79 -4.82
N PRO A 226 6.41 4.79 -5.53
CA PRO A 226 6.23 3.40 -5.20
C PRO A 226 7.14 2.96 -4.04
N VAL A 227 6.67 1.91 -3.38
CA VAL A 227 7.36 1.15 -2.35
C VAL A 227 7.27 -0.32 -2.71
N GLY A 228 8.38 -1.04 -2.65
CA GLY A 228 8.46 -2.47 -2.92
C GLY A 228 9.55 -3.14 -2.10
N ARG A 229 9.75 -4.44 -2.31
CA ARG A 229 10.84 -5.19 -1.66
C ARG A 229 12.15 -5.09 -2.45
N SER A 230 12.08 -4.70 -3.72
CA SER A 230 13.24 -4.45 -4.56
C SER A 230 13.13 -3.14 -5.35
N ALA A 231 14.28 -2.63 -5.82
CA ALA A 231 14.33 -1.49 -6.71
C ALA A 231 13.64 -1.80 -8.05
N GLU A 232 13.67 -3.06 -8.49
CA GLU A 232 12.98 -3.52 -9.67
C GLU A 232 11.45 -3.41 -9.53
N ASP A 233 10.90 -3.80 -8.37
CA ASP A 233 9.46 -3.61 -8.09
C ASP A 233 9.09 -2.12 -8.22
N CYS A 234 9.89 -1.23 -7.63
CA CYS A 234 9.67 0.21 -7.74
C CYS A 234 9.74 0.69 -9.19
N GLY A 235 10.62 0.11 -10.00
CA GLY A 235 10.75 0.41 -11.42
C GLY A 235 9.54 -0.03 -12.24
N TYR A 236 8.88 -1.13 -11.88
CA TYR A 236 7.65 -1.58 -12.55
C TYR A 236 6.40 -0.79 -12.17
N VAL A 237 6.37 -0.23 -10.96
CA VAL A 237 5.21 0.51 -10.46
C VAL A 237 5.21 1.99 -10.88
N LEU A 238 6.39 2.61 -11.04
CA LEU A 238 6.54 4.03 -11.42
C LEU A 238 6.15 4.32 -12.87
#